data_AF-A0A3L7N883-F1
#
_entry.id   AF-A0A3L7N883-F1
#
_cell.length_a   1.000
_cell.length_b   1.000
_cell.length_c   1.000
_cell.angle_alpha   90.00
_cell.angle_beta   90.00
_cell.angle_gamma   90.00
#
_symmetry.space_group_name_H-M   'P 1'
#
loop_
_entity.id
_entity.type
_entity.pdbx_description
1 polymer ?
#
loop_
_entity_poly.entity_id
_entity_poly.type
_entity_poly.pdbx_seq_one_letter_code
_entity_poly.pdbx_strand_id
1 'polypeptide(L)'
;MRVAAVVVTVFLCSSIFADDKNIVEKNASDREKQVKPEGQSKSENQPVSSEIPKHRKEMKEVRNQVELIYPQPNIFHATNTYEPRRLNCSTHEKKISEALESQVETFDFNETSLLDVAEQIEDDYGIQVELDSRALEDAGLDPETPVTKSLAGISLRSALHLILGDMDLTYLIKDDVLLITTKDKASENPTIVSYPVVWSCDYQVLADLIHNTISPQSWNIVGANGVLQLYPLNNEIVISQTEEVHEEILDLFRNIIDTDAFSTDGSVITRTYQITDASLLPDVEKKVIEICSAALGEQSDPNAKITRIGNTLVVQSAVRAFQVYAAEVIRSLQGIKNPQTDFSGAVTEDHE
;
A
#
# COMPACT_ATOMS: atom_id res chain seq x y z
N MET A 1 -11.53 -38.76 20.22
CA MET A 1 -12.83 -38.09 19.93
C MET A 1 -12.47 -36.75 19.30
N ARG A 2 -12.90 -36.52 18.05
CA ARG A 2 -12.65 -35.30 17.23
C ARG A 2 -13.17 -34.06 17.98
N VAL A 3 -12.61 -32.85 17.84
CA VAL A 3 -12.81 -31.92 16.73
C VAL A 3 -11.57 -31.04 16.49
N ALA A 4 -11.27 -30.83 15.21
CA ALA A 4 -10.07 -30.20 14.65
C ALA A 4 -10.23 -28.69 14.44
N ALA A 5 -9.09 -28.00 14.52
CA ALA A 5 -8.83 -26.64 14.08
C ALA A 5 -8.80 -26.54 12.54
N VAL A 6 -9.27 -25.42 12.00
CA VAL A 6 -9.13 -25.05 10.58
C VAL A 6 -8.28 -23.79 10.51
N VAL A 7 -7.02 -23.98 10.15
CA VAL A 7 -6.09 -22.95 9.66
C VAL A 7 -6.01 -23.17 8.15
N VAL A 8 -6.44 -22.20 7.35
CA VAL A 8 -6.28 -22.22 5.89
C VAL A 8 -5.17 -21.26 5.53
N THR A 9 -4.00 -21.83 5.26
CA THR A 9 -2.83 -21.15 4.68
C THR A 9 -2.93 -21.22 3.16
N VAL A 10 -2.78 -20.05 2.54
CA VAL A 10 -2.71 -19.81 1.08
C VAL A 10 -1.41 -20.44 0.53
N PHE A 11 -1.53 -21.40 -0.39
CA PHE A 11 -0.40 -21.96 -1.13
C PHE A 11 -0.34 -21.35 -2.55
N LEU A 12 0.74 -20.63 -2.82
CA LEU A 12 1.16 -20.19 -4.14
C LEU A 12 1.62 -21.38 -4.97
N CYS A 13 1.07 -21.47 -6.19
CA CYS A 13 1.43 -22.44 -7.20
C CYS A 13 2.66 -21.94 -7.97
N SER A 14 3.79 -22.63 -7.83
CA SER A 14 4.95 -22.52 -8.72
C SER A 14 5.73 -23.83 -8.63
N SER A 15 6.17 -24.35 -9.77
CA SER A 15 7.09 -25.49 -9.93
C SER A 15 6.46 -26.88 -10.01
N ILE A 16 5.93 -27.25 -11.18
CA ILE A 16 5.85 -28.64 -11.63
C ILE A 16 6.52 -28.68 -13.00
N PHE A 17 7.68 -29.33 -13.10
CA PHE A 17 8.16 -30.18 -14.20
C PHE A 17 9.69 -30.36 -14.11
N ALA A 18 10.12 -31.30 -13.27
CA ALA A 18 11.42 -31.96 -13.37
C ALA A 18 11.31 -33.31 -12.64
N ASP A 19 11.23 -34.38 -13.42
CA ASP A 19 11.94 -35.66 -13.24
C ASP A 19 11.10 -36.82 -13.78
N ASP A 20 11.53 -37.33 -14.93
CA ASP A 20 11.33 -38.72 -15.29
C ASP A 20 12.57 -39.20 -16.06
N LYS A 21 13.61 -39.56 -15.28
CA LYS A 21 14.75 -40.34 -15.76
C LYS A 21 14.65 -41.73 -15.15
N ASN A 22 14.26 -42.70 -15.96
CA ASN A 22 14.97 -43.95 -16.17
C ASN A 22 14.10 -44.86 -17.03
N ILE A 23 14.67 -45.39 -18.11
CA ILE A 23 14.66 -46.82 -18.46
C ILE A 23 15.28 -46.99 -19.87
N VAL A 24 16.27 -47.90 -19.92
CA VAL A 24 16.98 -48.48 -21.08
C VAL A 24 18.26 -47.78 -21.57
N GLU A 25 19.32 -47.92 -20.77
CA GLU A 25 20.59 -48.39 -21.31
C GLU A 25 20.40 -49.77 -21.96
N LYS A 26 20.53 -49.84 -23.28
CA LYS A 26 21.11 -50.99 -23.99
C LYS A 26 21.31 -50.65 -25.45
N ASN A 27 22.51 -50.98 -25.94
CA ASN A 27 22.93 -51.05 -27.33
C ASN A 27 23.58 -49.77 -27.92
N ALA A 28 24.61 -49.27 -27.24
CA ALA A 28 25.73 -48.61 -27.89
C ALA A 28 26.94 -49.56 -27.89
N SER A 29 26.97 -50.46 -28.87
CA SER A 29 28.16 -51.15 -29.35
C SER A 29 27.77 -51.72 -30.69
N ASP A 30 28.19 -51.07 -31.77
CA ASP A 30 28.88 -51.74 -32.87
C ASP A 30 29.03 -50.79 -34.07
N ARG A 31 30.28 -50.73 -34.54
CA ARG A 31 30.74 -50.36 -35.89
C ARG A 31 30.80 -48.87 -36.18
N GLU A 32 32.00 -48.29 -36.05
CA GLU A 32 33.08 -48.32 -37.06
C GLU A 32 32.86 -47.32 -38.21
N LYS A 33 33.84 -46.41 -38.30
CA LYS A 33 34.54 -45.98 -39.52
C LYS A 33 33.85 -45.00 -40.48
N GLN A 34 34.58 -43.89 -40.61
CA GLN A 34 35.01 -43.24 -41.86
C GLN A 34 34.07 -42.23 -42.56
N VAL A 35 34.76 -41.22 -43.10
CA VAL A 35 34.40 -40.31 -44.21
C VAL A 35 33.78 -38.94 -43.84
N LYS A 36 34.65 -37.92 -43.82
CA LYS A 36 34.42 -36.60 -44.46
C LYS A 36 34.92 -36.70 -45.92
N PRO A 37 34.65 -35.74 -46.83
CA PRO A 37 33.53 -34.79 -46.95
C PRO A 37 32.93 -34.83 -48.39
N GLU A 38 31.80 -34.15 -48.66
CA GLU A 38 31.53 -33.38 -49.90
C GLU A 38 30.03 -33.08 -50.07
N GLY A 39 29.74 -31.95 -50.72
CA GLY A 39 28.57 -31.82 -51.59
C GLY A 39 27.37 -31.08 -51.02
N GLN A 40 27.24 -29.82 -51.42
CA GLN A 40 26.02 -29.03 -51.32
C GLN A 40 24.83 -29.76 -51.96
N SER A 41 23.68 -29.82 -51.28
CA SER A 41 22.37 -29.81 -51.95
C SER A 41 21.33 -29.12 -51.07
N LYS A 42 20.46 -28.37 -51.74
CA LYS A 42 19.43 -27.47 -51.23
C LYS A 42 18.26 -28.25 -50.62
N SER A 43 17.72 -27.78 -49.48
CA SER A 43 16.31 -27.97 -49.10
C SER A 43 15.86 -26.67 -48.38
N GLU A 44 15.27 -25.73 -49.10
CA GLU A 44 13.80 -25.59 -49.21
C GLU A 44 13.16 -25.27 -47.85
N ASN A 45 13.12 -23.96 -47.55
CA ASN A 45 12.33 -23.39 -46.45
C ASN A 45 10.84 -23.65 -46.72
N GLN A 46 10.21 -24.50 -45.90
CA GLN A 46 8.77 -24.43 -45.65
C GLN A 46 8.54 -23.81 -44.26
N PRO A 47 7.62 -22.84 -44.12
CA PRO A 47 7.31 -22.26 -42.83
C PRO A 47 6.53 -23.29 -42.01
N VAL A 48 7.05 -23.65 -40.83
CA VAL A 48 6.28 -24.41 -39.84
C VAL A 48 5.16 -23.50 -39.35
N SER A 49 3.95 -23.75 -39.84
CA SER A 49 2.70 -23.22 -39.31
C SER A 49 2.61 -23.53 -37.81
N SER A 50 2.88 -22.51 -36.97
CA SER A 50 2.58 -22.55 -35.55
C SER A 50 1.11 -22.15 -35.35
N GLU A 51 0.20 -23.02 -35.82
CA GLU A 51 -1.20 -22.92 -35.43
C GLU A 51 -1.31 -23.13 -33.92
N ILE A 52 -1.45 -22.01 -33.20
CA ILE A 52 -1.81 -21.98 -31.79
C ILE A 52 -3.08 -22.83 -31.62
N PRO A 53 -3.10 -23.86 -30.75
CA PRO A 53 -4.29 -24.70 -30.53
C PRO A 53 -5.51 -23.82 -30.20
N LYS A 54 -6.64 -24.03 -30.87
CA LYS A 54 -7.88 -23.24 -30.72
C LYS A 54 -8.29 -23.01 -29.25
N HIS A 55 -8.12 -24.03 -28.41
CA HIS A 55 -8.37 -23.96 -26.97
C HIS A 55 -7.57 -22.85 -26.26
N ARG A 56 -6.32 -22.57 -26.66
CA ARG A 56 -5.48 -21.52 -26.04
C ARG A 56 -5.88 -20.11 -26.48
N LYS A 57 -6.48 -19.97 -27.68
CA LYS A 57 -7.10 -18.72 -28.15
C LYS A 57 -8.43 -18.48 -27.42
N GLU A 58 -9.25 -19.51 -27.30
CA GLU A 58 -10.52 -19.45 -26.56
C GLU A 58 -10.31 -19.13 -25.06
N MET A 59 -9.28 -19.68 -24.40
CA MET A 59 -8.97 -19.29 -23.01
C MET A 59 -8.42 -17.86 -22.86
N LYS A 60 -7.75 -17.32 -23.89
CA LYS A 60 -7.36 -15.90 -23.92
C LYS A 60 -8.57 -14.99 -24.14
N GLU A 61 -9.51 -15.39 -24.99
CA GLU A 61 -10.77 -14.67 -25.21
C GLU A 61 -11.68 -14.68 -23.97
N VAL A 62 -11.80 -15.82 -23.27
CA VAL A 62 -12.61 -15.91 -22.04
C VAL A 62 -12.01 -15.12 -20.88
N ARG A 63 -10.67 -15.02 -20.79
CA ARG A 63 -9.99 -14.20 -19.76
C ARG A 63 -10.26 -12.70 -19.93
N ASN A 64 -10.62 -12.25 -21.14
CA ASN A 64 -10.90 -10.85 -21.49
C ASN A 64 -12.39 -10.45 -21.38
N GLN A 65 -13.28 -11.31 -20.85
CA GLN A 65 -14.72 -11.03 -20.78
C GLN A 65 -15.26 -10.63 -19.40
N VAL A 66 -14.41 -10.49 -18.38
CA VAL A 66 -14.88 -10.01 -17.08
C VAL A 66 -14.96 -8.49 -17.13
N GLU A 67 -16.13 -7.95 -17.48
CA GLU A 67 -16.40 -6.50 -17.50
C GLU A 67 -16.54 -5.91 -16.08
N LEU A 68 -17.00 -6.73 -15.13
CA LEU A 68 -17.30 -6.31 -13.75
C LEU A 68 -16.62 -7.26 -12.74
N ILE A 69 -15.85 -6.69 -11.82
CA ILE A 69 -15.17 -7.39 -10.73
C ILE A 69 -15.86 -7.05 -9.41
N TYR A 70 -16.09 -8.03 -8.56
CA TYR A 70 -16.67 -7.83 -7.23
C TYR A 70 -15.55 -7.92 -6.18
N PRO A 71 -14.99 -6.78 -5.74
CA PRO A 71 -13.87 -6.76 -4.80
C PRO A 71 -14.31 -7.34 -3.45
N GLN A 72 -13.38 -7.95 -2.72
CA GLN A 72 -13.67 -8.42 -1.36
C GLN A 72 -13.55 -7.25 -0.37
N PRO A 73 -14.52 -7.06 0.54
CA PRO A 73 -14.47 -5.96 1.49
C PRO A 73 -13.32 -6.18 2.48
N ASN A 74 -12.50 -5.14 2.70
CA ASN A 74 -11.36 -5.22 3.61
C ASN A 74 -11.70 -4.68 5.01
N ILE A 75 -11.82 -5.57 5.99
CA ILE A 75 -12.12 -5.18 7.38
C ILE A 75 -11.00 -4.36 8.03
N PHE A 76 -9.75 -4.51 7.59
CA PHE A 76 -8.62 -3.75 8.17
C PHE A 76 -8.73 -2.24 7.94
N HIS A 77 -9.56 -1.78 7.01
CA HIS A 77 -9.83 -0.37 6.80
C HIS A 77 -10.81 0.20 7.85
N ALA A 78 -11.57 -0.67 8.50
CA ALA A 78 -12.64 -0.34 9.41
C ALA A 78 -12.12 -0.01 10.82
N THR A 79 -11.33 1.05 10.92
CA THR A 79 -10.76 1.57 12.16
C THR A 79 -11.48 2.85 12.59
N ASN A 80 -11.37 3.21 13.87
CA ASN A 80 -11.92 4.47 14.39
C ASN A 80 -11.05 5.69 14.05
N THR A 81 -9.79 5.46 13.69
CA THR A 81 -8.77 6.45 13.28
C THR A 81 -8.26 6.10 11.89
N TYR A 82 -7.98 7.08 11.03
CA TYR A 82 -7.33 6.78 9.75
C TYR A 82 -5.88 6.35 9.98
N GLU A 83 -5.58 5.10 9.62
CA GLU A 83 -4.25 4.50 9.78
C GLU A 83 -3.78 3.90 8.45
N PRO A 84 -2.63 4.35 7.92
CA PRO A 84 -2.01 3.72 6.77
C PRO A 84 -1.30 2.44 7.20
N ARG A 85 -1.11 1.51 6.26
CA ARG A 85 -0.44 0.23 6.49
C ARG A 85 0.94 0.21 5.87
N ARG A 86 1.98 0.25 6.69
CA ARG A 86 3.35 0.00 6.24
C ARG A 86 3.51 -1.48 5.86
N LEU A 87 3.98 -1.75 4.64
CA LEU A 87 4.02 -3.13 4.12
C LEU A 87 5.24 -3.93 4.59
N ASN A 88 6.32 -3.24 4.99
CA ASN A 88 7.58 -3.86 5.40
C ASN A 88 7.92 -3.61 6.88
N CYS A 89 6.92 -3.35 7.73
CA CYS A 89 7.18 -2.93 9.10
C CYS A 89 7.36 -4.10 10.07
N SER A 90 8.48 -4.13 10.80
CA SER A 90 8.71 -5.08 11.88
C SER A 90 7.88 -4.74 13.14
N THR A 91 7.86 -5.65 14.13
CA THR A 91 7.21 -5.35 15.43
C THR A 91 7.94 -4.25 16.20
N HIS A 92 9.27 -4.12 16.06
CA HIS A 92 10.03 -3.06 16.72
C HIS A 92 9.84 -1.72 16.02
N GLU A 93 9.85 -1.70 14.69
CA GLU A 93 9.58 -0.49 13.91
C GLU A 93 8.19 0.08 14.22
N LYS A 94 7.20 -0.78 14.50
CA LYS A 94 5.90 -0.34 14.98
C LYS A 94 5.99 0.41 16.32
N LYS A 95 6.77 -0.10 17.28
CA LYS A 95 6.99 0.60 18.56
C LYS A 95 7.65 1.96 18.37
N ILE A 96 8.62 2.04 17.46
CA ILE A 96 9.26 3.32 17.11
C ILE A 96 8.23 4.28 16.54
N SER A 97 7.37 3.83 15.62
CA SER A 97 6.31 4.68 15.05
C SER A 97 5.29 5.15 16.10
N GLU A 98 4.95 4.30 17.08
CA GLU A 98 4.08 4.65 18.19
C GLU A 98 4.75 5.67 19.14
N ALA A 99 6.05 5.52 19.40
CA ALA A 99 6.83 6.48 20.18
C ALA A 99 6.91 7.85 19.49
N LEU A 100 7.08 7.89 18.17
CA LEU A 100 7.11 9.14 17.40
C LEU A 100 5.80 9.95 17.50
N GLU A 101 4.66 9.29 17.68
CA GLU A 101 3.35 9.95 17.85
C GLU A 101 3.08 10.39 19.30
N SER A 102 3.91 9.97 20.26
CA SER A 102 3.74 10.34 21.67
C SER A 102 4.17 11.79 21.95
N GLN A 103 3.59 12.38 23.00
CA GLN A 103 3.83 13.79 23.34
C GLN A 103 5.09 13.97 24.17
N VAL A 104 5.88 14.97 23.78
CA VAL A 104 7.04 15.45 24.52
C VAL A 104 6.58 16.40 25.62
N GLU A 105 6.84 16.06 26.89
CA GLU A 105 6.52 16.93 28.03
C GLU A 105 7.35 18.22 27.98
N THR A 106 8.67 18.11 27.96
CA THR A 106 9.59 19.25 27.81
C THR A 106 10.93 18.76 27.29
N PHE A 107 11.39 19.33 26.18
CA PHE A 107 12.77 19.25 25.72
C PHE A 107 13.39 20.63 25.83
N ASP A 108 14.47 20.73 26.59
CA ASP A 108 15.25 21.97 26.74
C ASP A 108 16.72 21.65 26.52
N PHE A 109 17.17 21.83 25.28
CA PHE A 109 18.55 21.61 24.85
C PHE A 109 19.25 22.97 24.79
N ASN A 110 20.39 23.09 25.47
CA ASN A 110 21.18 24.31 25.50
C ASN A 110 22.65 23.95 25.28
N GLU A 111 23.12 24.16 24.04
CA GLU A 111 24.43 23.72 23.56
C GLU A 111 24.71 22.22 23.82
N THR A 112 23.67 21.39 23.77
CA THR A 112 23.75 19.93 23.97
C THR A 112 24.23 19.26 22.68
N SER A 113 25.15 18.29 22.75
CA SER A 113 25.63 17.60 21.54
C SER A 113 24.50 16.83 20.87
N LEU A 114 24.55 16.68 19.54
CA LEU A 114 23.57 15.87 18.81
C LEU A 114 23.56 14.40 19.30
N LEU A 115 24.72 13.88 19.71
CA LEU A 115 24.86 12.57 20.34
C LEU A 115 24.07 12.48 21.66
N ASP A 116 24.25 13.45 22.57
CA ASP A 116 23.53 13.47 23.85
C ASP A 116 22.02 13.65 23.64
N VAL A 117 21.60 14.40 22.61
CA VAL A 117 20.19 14.53 22.22
C VAL A 117 19.63 13.18 21.78
N ALA A 118 20.37 12.40 21.00
CA ALA A 118 19.94 11.06 20.58
C ALA A 118 19.81 10.10 21.78
N GLU A 119 20.81 10.08 22.67
CA GLU A 119 20.79 9.26 23.89
C GLU A 119 19.61 9.63 24.81
N GLN A 120 19.32 10.91 24.99
CA GLN A 120 18.18 11.36 25.79
C GLN A 120 16.84 10.85 25.22
N ILE A 121 16.69 10.81 23.89
CA ILE A 121 15.49 10.28 23.24
C ILE A 121 15.39 8.76 23.42
N GLU A 122 16.51 8.04 23.38
CA GLU A 122 16.54 6.60 23.69
C GLU A 122 16.02 6.33 25.11
N ASP A 123 16.51 7.09 26.09
CA ASP A 123 16.17 6.93 27.50
C ASP A 123 14.71 7.29 27.81
N ASP A 124 14.20 8.38 27.22
CA ASP A 124 12.84 8.88 27.50
C ASP A 124 11.75 8.00 26.87
N TYR A 125 11.99 7.47 25.67
CA TYR A 125 10.97 6.73 24.89
C TYR A 125 11.24 5.23 24.79
N GLY A 126 12.41 4.75 25.23
CA GLY A 126 12.78 3.33 25.19
C GLY A 126 12.91 2.76 23.77
N ILE A 127 13.36 3.59 22.82
CA ILE A 127 13.61 3.22 21.43
C ILE A 127 15.10 3.26 21.13
N GLN A 128 15.57 2.47 20.16
CA GLN A 128 16.96 2.54 19.69
C GLN A 128 17.08 3.67 18.66
N VAL A 129 18.01 4.58 18.87
CA VAL A 129 18.35 5.72 18.01
C VAL A 129 19.83 5.64 17.62
N GLU A 130 20.12 5.68 16.33
CA GLU A 130 21.49 5.69 15.83
C GLU A 130 21.76 6.91 14.95
N LEU A 131 22.98 7.43 15.00
CA LEU A 131 23.45 8.47 14.08
C LEU A 131 24.16 7.83 12.89
N ASP A 132 23.77 8.21 11.68
CA ASP A 132 24.46 7.81 10.45
C ASP A 132 25.78 8.59 10.31
N SER A 133 26.82 8.10 10.98
CA SER A 133 28.13 8.75 11.02
C SER A 133 28.70 9.07 9.63
N ARG A 134 28.48 8.19 8.65
CA ARG A 134 28.94 8.43 7.28
C ARG A 134 28.19 9.58 6.60
N ALA A 135 26.86 9.60 6.72
CA ALA A 135 26.06 10.68 6.15
C ALA A 135 26.37 12.03 6.83
N LEU A 136 26.58 12.02 8.14
CA LEU A 136 26.96 13.22 8.89
C LEU A 136 28.35 13.73 8.46
N GLU A 137 29.35 12.84 8.35
CA GLU A 137 30.69 13.18 7.86
C GLU A 137 30.65 13.72 6.42
N ASP A 138 29.87 13.11 5.53
CA ASP A 138 29.69 13.54 4.14
C ASP A 138 29.04 14.94 4.05
N ALA A 139 28.17 15.28 5.01
CA ALA A 139 27.58 16.61 5.16
C ALA A 139 28.49 17.61 5.92
N GLY A 140 29.64 17.16 6.42
CA GLY A 140 30.56 17.99 7.20
C GLY A 140 30.05 18.33 8.61
N LEU A 141 29.16 17.49 9.16
CA LEU A 141 28.62 17.61 10.52
C LEU A 141 29.36 16.67 11.47
N ASP A 142 29.63 17.16 12.68
CA ASP A 142 30.19 16.36 13.78
C ASP A 142 29.05 15.88 14.68
N PRO A 143 29.02 14.62 15.17
CA PRO A 143 28.09 14.18 16.21
C PRO A 143 28.09 15.06 17.47
N GLU A 144 29.18 15.78 17.73
CA GLU A 144 29.31 16.74 18.84
C GLU A 144 28.76 18.14 18.51
N THR A 145 28.10 18.31 17.36
CA THR A 145 27.53 19.61 16.98
C THR A 145 26.48 20.03 18.02
N PRO A 146 26.59 21.25 18.58
CA PRO A 146 25.67 21.70 19.63
C PRO A 146 24.29 22.04 19.05
N VAL A 147 23.26 21.54 19.71
CA VAL A 147 21.84 21.78 19.44
C VAL A 147 21.29 22.69 20.54
N THR A 148 20.54 23.72 20.14
CA THR A 148 19.86 24.62 21.07
C THR A 148 18.39 24.78 20.68
N LYS A 149 17.48 24.13 21.42
CA LYS A 149 16.04 24.16 21.20
C LYS A 149 15.27 23.96 22.49
N SER A 150 14.17 24.68 22.62
CA SER A 150 13.21 24.52 23.72
C SER A 150 11.83 24.22 23.14
N LEU A 151 11.29 23.04 23.41
CA LEU A 151 10.05 22.51 22.83
C LEU A 151 9.21 21.85 23.92
N ALA A 152 7.90 22.06 23.92
CA ALA A 152 6.98 21.46 24.89
C ALA A 152 5.59 21.27 24.30
N GLY A 153 4.93 20.15 24.63
CA GLY A 153 3.54 19.87 24.25
C GLY A 153 3.34 19.53 22.76
N ILE A 154 4.38 19.10 22.06
CA ILE A 154 4.34 18.64 20.66
C ILE A 154 4.66 17.14 20.58
N SER A 155 4.37 16.48 19.47
CA SER A 155 4.75 15.08 19.27
C SER A 155 6.28 14.95 19.11
N LEU A 156 6.83 13.79 19.48
CA LEU A 156 8.24 13.49 19.28
C LEU A 156 8.64 13.62 17.80
N ARG A 157 7.78 13.18 16.89
CA ARG A 157 7.92 13.40 15.44
C ARG A 157 8.16 14.87 15.10
N SER A 158 7.28 15.76 15.54
CA SER A 158 7.42 17.19 15.27
C SER A 158 8.65 17.79 15.94
N ALA A 159 9.00 17.32 17.15
CA ALA A 159 10.20 17.76 17.84
C ALA A 159 11.47 17.37 17.06
N LEU A 160 11.56 16.12 16.60
CA LEU A 160 12.67 15.65 15.76
C LEU A 160 12.78 16.46 14.47
N HIS A 161 11.66 16.73 13.77
CA HIS A 161 11.69 17.54 12.56
C HIS A 161 12.21 18.96 12.82
N LEU A 162 11.83 19.58 13.94
CA LEU A 162 12.29 20.93 14.32
C LEU A 162 13.74 20.98 14.78
N ILE A 163 14.24 19.91 15.42
CA ILE A 163 15.62 19.81 15.89
C ILE A 163 16.56 19.52 14.72
N LEU A 164 16.26 18.48 13.95
CA LEU A 164 17.08 17.99 12.85
C LEU A 164 17.00 18.91 11.62
N GLY A 165 15.85 19.57 11.41
CA GLY A 165 15.63 20.46 10.28
C GLY A 165 16.57 21.66 10.22
N ASP A 166 17.02 22.18 11.37
CA ASP A 166 17.99 23.30 11.43
C ASP A 166 19.38 22.89 10.92
N MET A 167 19.68 21.59 10.89
CA MET A 167 20.97 21.01 10.47
C MET A 167 20.88 20.27 9.13
N ASP A 168 19.76 20.41 8.40
CA ASP A 168 19.47 19.64 7.18
C ASP A 168 19.52 18.10 7.36
N LEU A 169 19.25 17.66 8.59
CA LEU A 169 19.09 16.26 8.94
C LEU A 169 17.61 15.86 8.95
N THR A 170 17.39 14.56 8.89
CA THR A 170 16.07 13.92 9.04
C THR A 170 16.26 12.55 9.69
N TYR A 171 15.19 11.79 9.86
CA TYR A 171 15.25 10.45 10.42
C TYR A 171 14.62 9.41 9.47
N LEU A 172 15.05 8.17 9.62
CA LEU A 172 14.52 7.00 8.95
C LEU A 172 14.24 5.91 9.99
N ILE A 173 13.21 5.11 9.78
CA ILE A 173 13.02 3.87 10.53
C ILE A 173 13.53 2.74 9.65
N LYS A 174 14.63 2.10 10.06
CA LYS A 174 15.27 1.04 9.29
C LYS A 174 16.01 0.08 10.20
N ASP A 175 15.93 -1.22 9.87
CA ASP A 175 16.65 -2.28 10.59
C ASP A 175 16.33 -2.30 12.10
N ASP A 176 15.07 -2.03 12.47
CA ASP A 176 14.57 -1.93 13.85
C ASP A 176 15.11 -0.74 14.68
N VAL A 177 15.71 0.27 14.03
CA VAL A 177 16.31 1.45 14.67
C VAL A 177 15.78 2.76 14.06
N LEU A 178 15.73 3.82 14.87
CA LEU A 178 15.53 5.20 14.41
C LEU A 178 16.89 5.78 13.99
N LEU A 179 17.17 5.81 12.70
CA LEU A 179 18.42 6.31 12.15
C LEU A 179 18.30 7.80 11.81
N ILE A 180 19.07 8.65 12.49
CA ILE A 180 19.23 10.08 12.15
C ILE A 180 20.28 10.19 11.04
N THR A 181 19.90 10.77 9.91
CA THR A 181 20.75 10.87 8.70
C THR A 181 20.46 12.16 7.94
N THR A 182 21.14 12.39 6.81
CA THR A 182 20.90 13.56 5.95
C THR A 182 19.67 13.36 5.07
N LYS A 183 19.04 14.46 4.66
CA LYS A 183 17.90 14.43 3.71
C LYS A 183 18.26 13.71 2.40
N ASP A 184 19.49 13.89 1.93
CA ASP A 184 19.98 13.23 0.71
C ASP A 184 20.00 11.70 0.88
N LYS A 185 20.54 11.19 1.99
CA LYS A 185 20.57 9.75 2.27
C LYS A 185 19.20 9.15 2.57
N ALA A 186 18.34 9.93 3.21
CA ALA A 186 16.94 9.56 3.40
C ALA A 186 16.19 9.39 2.07
N SER A 187 16.46 10.24 1.08
CA SER A 187 15.86 10.15 -0.25
C SER A 187 16.18 8.84 -0.99
N GLU A 188 17.33 8.21 -0.69
CA GLU A 188 17.76 6.93 -1.26
C GLU A 188 17.03 5.70 -0.66
N ASN A 189 16.33 5.87 0.47
CA ASN A 189 15.69 4.77 1.21
C ASN A 189 14.17 5.00 1.34
N PRO A 190 13.40 4.92 0.23
CA PRO A 190 11.95 5.05 0.29
C PRO A 190 11.33 3.87 1.05
N THR A 191 10.27 4.16 1.80
CA THR A 191 9.44 3.13 2.44
C THR A 191 8.18 2.91 1.63
N ILE A 192 7.57 1.71 1.73
CA ILE A 192 6.34 1.38 1.01
C ILE A 192 5.18 1.32 1.99
N VAL A 193 4.19 2.19 1.75
CA VAL A 193 3.01 2.36 2.59
C VAL A 193 1.76 2.22 1.75
N SER A 194 0.83 1.40 2.22
CA SER A 194 -0.52 1.24 1.66
C SER A 194 -1.50 2.16 2.38
N TYR A 195 -2.16 3.01 1.63
CA TYR A 195 -3.16 3.97 2.09
C TYR A 195 -4.55 3.49 1.71
N PRO A 196 -5.40 3.12 2.68
CA PRO A 196 -6.80 2.85 2.40
C PRO A 196 -7.49 4.10 1.84
N VAL A 197 -8.29 3.94 0.79
CA VAL A 197 -9.10 5.00 0.18
C VAL A 197 -10.57 4.69 0.43
N VAL A 198 -11.14 5.31 1.46
CA VAL A 198 -12.43 4.87 2.02
C VAL A 198 -13.64 5.66 1.50
N TRP A 199 -13.91 5.66 0.18
CA TRP A 199 -15.04 6.40 -0.42
C TRP A 199 -15.03 6.47 -1.96
N SER A 200 -16.10 7.03 -2.52
CA SER A 200 -16.38 7.31 -3.94
C SER A 200 -15.47 8.33 -4.62
N CYS A 201 -14.31 8.67 -4.05
CA CYS A 201 -13.37 9.55 -4.73
C CYS A 201 -12.77 8.83 -5.94
N ASP A 202 -12.66 9.56 -7.05
CA ASP A 202 -11.95 9.07 -8.21
C ASP A 202 -10.47 8.94 -7.84
N TYR A 203 -9.92 7.74 -8.00
CA TYR A 203 -8.52 7.45 -7.71
C TYR A 203 -7.57 8.34 -8.50
N GLN A 204 -7.95 8.72 -9.73
CA GLN A 204 -7.16 9.63 -10.55
C GLN A 204 -7.14 11.03 -9.96
N VAL A 205 -8.29 11.56 -9.54
CA VAL A 205 -8.35 12.87 -8.90
C VAL A 205 -7.52 12.90 -7.61
N LEU A 206 -7.53 11.82 -6.83
CA LEU A 206 -6.72 11.71 -5.62
C LEU A 206 -5.22 11.59 -5.94
N ALA A 207 -4.84 10.79 -6.94
CA ALA A 207 -3.46 10.70 -7.40
C ALA A 207 -2.94 12.05 -7.92
N ASP A 208 -3.73 12.73 -8.74
CA ASP A 208 -3.42 14.06 -9.26
C ASP A 208 -3.28 15.08 -8.13
N LEU A 209 -4.14 15.02 -7.11
CA LEU A 209 -4.03 15.88 -5.94
C LEU A 209 -2.68 15.65 -5.23
N ILE A 210 -2.32 14.39 -4.95
CA ILE A 210 -1.06 14.05 -4.28
C ILE A 210 0.13 14.53 -5.10
N HIS A 211 0.19 14.18 -6.40
CA HIS A 211 1.29 14.56 -7.29
C HIS A 211 1.48 16.09 -7.41
N ASN A 212 0.39 16.86 -7.39
CA ASN A 212 0.44 18.30 -7.60
C ASN A 212 0.57 19.12 -6.31
N THR A 213 0.31 18.53 -5.14
CA THR A 213 0.33 19.27 -3.86
C THR A 213 1.44 18.84 -2.93
N ILE A 214 1.79 17.56 -2.91
CA ILE A 214 2.78 17.01 -1.97
C ILE A 214 4.10 16.83 -2.69
N SER A 215 5.13 17.58 -2.27
CA SER A 215 6.47 17.61 -2.86
C SER A 215 6.47 17.36 -4.39
N PRO A 216 5.88 18.25 -5.23
CA PRO A 216 5.59 17.94 -6.64
C PRO A 216 6.81 17.59 -7.50
N GLN A 217 7.99 18.08 -7.09
CA GLN A 217 9.25 17.79 -7.75
C GLN A 217 9.72 16.35 -7.47
N SER A 218 9.32 15.73 -6.36
CA SER A 218 9.76 14.39 -5.96
C SER A 218 9.19 13.24 -6.79
N TRP A 219 8.16 13.49 -7.61
CA TRP A 219 7.48 12.45 -8.40
C TRP A 219 7.95 12.38 -9.86
N ASN A 220 8.38 13.50 -10.42
CA ASN A 220 8.54 13.69 -11.87
C ASN A 220 10.01 13.75 -12.31
N ILE A 221 10.97 13.60 -11.39
CA ILE A 221 12.39 13.58 -11.73
C ILE A 221 12.77 12.18 -12.22
N VAL A 222 13.44 12.09 -13.38
CA VAL A 222 14.00 10.83 -13.88
C VAL A 222 15.00 10.30 -12.86
N GLY A 223 14.71 9.15 -12.24
CA GLY A 223 15.51 8.59 -11.15
C GLY A 223 15.02 8.96 -9.75
N ALA A 224 13.88 9.65 -9.61
CA ALA A 224 13.22 9.79 -8.33
C ALA A 224 12.66 8.45 -7.82
N ASN A 225 12.65 8.31 -6.50
CA ASN A 225 12.23 7.11 -5.78
C ASN A 225 10.73 7.08 -5.44
N GLY A 226 10.00 8.12 -5.85
CA GLY A 226 8.56 8.27 -5.66
C GLY A 226 7.75 7.41 -6.62
N VAL A 227 7.06 6.39 -6.12
CA VAL A 227 6.10 5.60 -6.91
C VAL A 227 4.74 5.67 -6.25
N LEU A 228 3.71 6.03 -7.02
CA LEU A 228 2.31 5.96 -6.61
C LEU A 228 1.59 4.97 -7.51
N GLN A 229 1.03 3.93 -6.91
CA GLN A 229 0.29 2.90 -7.63
C GLN A 229 -1.12 2.76 -7.07
N LEU A 230 -2.10 2.87 -7.97
CA LEU A 230 -3.50 2.70 -7.65
C LEU A 230 -3.85 1.22 -7.59
N TYR A 231 -4.57 0.80 -6.54
CA TYR A 231 -5.10 -0.55 -6.41
C TYR A 231 -6.62 -0.54 -6.13
N PRO A 232 -7.46 -0.18 -7.12
CA PRO A 232 -8.90 -0.02 -6.93
C PRO A 232 -9.63 -1.30 -6.50
N LEU A 233 -9.03 -2.47 -6.72
CA LEU A 233 -9.59 -3.75 -6.29
C LEU A 233 -9.64 -3.89 -4.77
N ASN A 234 -8.69 -3.30 -4.04
CA ASN A 234 -8.61 -3.40 -2.58
C ASN A 234 -8.96 -2.09 -1.88
N ASN A 235 -9.33 -1.03 -2.61
CA ASN A 235 -9.44 0.33 -2.07
C ASN A 235 -8.16 0.83 -1.41
N GLU A 236 -7.02 0.58 -2.05
CA GLU A 236 -5.72 0.99 -1.53
C GLU A 236 -4.96 1.79 -2.61
N ILE A 237 -4.17 2.75 -2.16
CA ILE A 237 -3.10 3.36 -2.94
C ILE A 237 -1.80 2.94 -2.28
N VAL A 238 -0.91 2.33 -3.05
CA VAL A 238 0.42 1.93 -2.57
C VAL A 238 1.40 3.01 -3.00
N ILE A 239 2.08 3.59 -2.03
CA ILE A 239 3.02 4.69 -2.25
C ILE A 239 4.39 4.25 -1.73
N SER A 240 5.41 4.45 -2.56
CA SER A 240 6.82 4.32 -2.20
C SER A 240 7.41 5.72 -2.16
N GLN A 241 7.77 6.22 -0.98
CA GLN A 241 8.38 7.55 -0.83
C GLN A 241 9.16 7.68 0.49
N THR A 242 9.83 8.82 0.70
CA THR A 242 10.48 9.15 1.98
C THR A 242 9.47 9.30 3.12
N GLU A 243 9.95 9.14 4.35
CA GLU A 243 9.15 9.27 5.57
C GLU A 243 8.46 10.65 5.66
N GLU A 244 9.19 11.73 5.41
CA GLU A 244 8.67 13.11 5.41
C GLU A 244 7.47 13.29 4.48
N VAL A 245 7.55 12.76 3.24
CA VAL A 245 6.43 12.84 2.31
C VAL A 245 5.27 11.95 2.74
N HIS A 246 5.54 10.79 3.34
CA HIS A 246 4.48 9.94 3.90
C HIS A 246 3.72 10.63 5.04
N GLU A 247 4.39 11.45 5.85
CA GLU A 247 3.76 12.28 6.87
C GLU A 247 2.85 13.35 6.24
N GLU A 248 3.33 14.09 5.23
CA GLU A 248 2.52 15.07 4.51
C GLU A 248 1.28 14.43 3.85
N ILE A 249 1.45 13.25 3.24
CA ILE A 249 0.35 12.47 2.69
C ILE A 249 -0.61 12.07 3.80
N LEU A 250 -0.12 11.55 4.92
CA LEU A 250 -0.97 11.12 6.01
C LEU A 250 -1.81 12.28 6.57
N ASP A 251 -1.21 13.45 6.73
CA ASP A 251 -1.91 14.65 7.16
C ASP A 251 -2.96 15.10 6.15
N LEU A 252 -2.66 15.06 4.85
CA LEU A 252 -3.64 15.30 3.79
C LEU A 252 -4.81 14.31 3.91
N PHE A 253 -4.53 13.02 4.04
CA PHE A 253 -5.55 11.99 4.15
C PHE A 253 -6.39 12.13 5.41
N ARG A 254 -5.78 12.41 6.57
CA ARG A 254 -6.51 12.71 7.83
C ARG A 254 -7.37 13.96 7.66
N ASN A 255 -6.86 15.03 7.06
CA ASN A 255 -7.64 16.24 6.81
C ASN A 255 -8.82 16.00 5.86
N ILE A 256 -8.65 15.21 4.79
CA ILE A 256 -9.76 14.95 3.87
C ILE A 256 -10.75 13.94 4.50
N ILE A 257 -10.26 12.84 5.07
CA ILE A 257 -11.08 11.71 5.55
C ILE A 257 -11.70 11.96 6.92
N ASP A 258 -10.95 12.54 7.85
CA ASP A 258 -11.40 12.72 9.24
C ASP A 258 -12.19 14.02 9.45
N THR A 259 -12.01 15.06 8.62
CA THR A 259 -12.90 16.25 8.66
C THR A 259 -14.36 15.88 8.41
N ASP A 260 -14.62 14.83 7.63
CA ASP A 260 -15.96 14.28 7.40
C ASP A 260 -16.37 13.22 8.45
N ALA A 261 -15.47 12.84 9.37
CA ALA A 261 -15.65 11.77 10.36
C ALA A 261 -15.89 12.25 11.80
N PHE A 262 -15.71 13.55 12.09
CA PHE A 262 -15.93 14.10 13.43
C PHE A 262 -17.12 15.06 13.47
N SER A 263 -18.19 14.64 14.14
CA SER A 263 -19.11 15.58 14.78
C SER A 263 -18.71 15.68 16.25
N THR A 264 -18.23 16.85 16.68
CA THR A 264 -17.99 17.14 18.11
C THR A 264 -19.28 17.13 18.95
N ASP A 265 -20.45 17.16 18.30
CA ASP A 265 -21.74 17.39 18.94
C ASP A 265 -22.60 16.10 19.01
N GLY A 266 -22.03 14.93 18.71
CA GLY A 266 -22.77 13.68 18.64
C GLY A 266 -23.74 13.60 17.46
N SER A 267 -23.53 14.41 16.42
CA SER A 267 -24.33 14.35 15.19
C SER A 267 -24.00 13.09 14.41
N VAL A 268 -25.05 12.41 13.95
CA VAL A 268 -24.94 11.19 13.15
C VAL A 268 -24.42 11.53 11.76
N ILE A 269 -23.25 10.99 11.42
CA ILE A 269 -22.63 11.20 10.12
C ILE A 269 -23.45 10.46 9.08
N THR A 270 -23.80 11.15 7.99
CA THR A 270 -24.66 10.63 6.94
C THR A 270 -23.88 10.56 5.64
N ARG A 271 -23.70 9.36 5.08
CA ARG A 271 -23.04 9.12 3.79
C ARG A 271 -24.02 8.58 2.77
N THR A 272 -23.90 9.03 1.53
CA THR A 272 -24.79 8.63 0.42
C THR A 272 -24.02 7.86 -0.64
N TYR A 273 -24.55 6.71 -1.05
CA TYR A 273 -23.97 5.86 -2.08
C TYR A 273 -24.95 5.69 -3.22
N GLN A 274 -24.53 6.01 -4.44
CA GLN A 274 -25.33 5.71 -5.63
C GLN A 274 -25.20 4.23 -5.98
N ILE A 275 -26.31 3.60 -6.36
CA ILE A 275 -26.38 2.22 -6.84
C ILE A 275 -26.71 2.24 -8.33
N THR A 276 -25.93 1.51 -9.12
CA THR A 276 -26.15 1.39 -10.57
C THR A 276 -27.44 0.64 -10.90
N ASP A 277 -27.66 -0.55 -10.30
CA ASP A 277 -28.89 -1.32 -10.47
C ASP A 277 -29.49 -1.69 -9.11
N ALA A 278 -30.54 -0.98 -8.75
CA ALA A 278 -31.21 -1.13 -7.48
C ALA A 278 -32.12 -2.39 -7.43
N SER A 279 -32.37 -3.03 -8.58
CA SER A 279 -33.19 -4.25 -8.69
C SER A 279 -32.43 -5.49 -8.23
N LEU A 280 -31.11 -5.51 -8.38
CA LEU A 280 -30.23 -6.62 -8.02
C LEU A 280 -30.00 -6.75 -6.51
N LEU A 281 -30.44 -5.75 -5.75
CA LEU A 281 -30.08 -5.56 -4.35
C LEU A 281 -31.34 -5.44 -3.44
N PRO A 282 -32.19 -6.50 -3.37
CA PRO A 282 -33.32 -6.54 -2.46
C PRO A 282 -32.84 -6.65 -1.00
N ASP A 283 -33.48 -5.86 -0.12
CA ASP A 283 -33.21 -5.80 1.32
C ASP A 283 -31.74 -5.48 1.67
N VAL A 284 -31.04 -4.75 0.80
CA VAL A 284 -29.62 -4.42 1.02
C VAL A 284 -29.39 -3.59 2.27
N GLU A 285 -30.34 -2.72 2.62
CA GLU A 285 -30.27 -1.96 3.88
C GLU A 285 -30.13 -2.88 5.11
N LYS A 286 -30.91 -3.96 5.18
CA LYS A 286 -30.86 -4.90 6.30
C LYS A 286 -29.62 -5.79 6.24
N LYS A 287 -29.29 -6.32 5.05
CA LYS A 287 -28.14 -7.21 4.85
C LYS A 287 -26.81 -6.52 5.17
N VAL A 288 -26.64 -5.27 4.75
CA VAL A 288 -25.40 -4.52 5.03
C VAL A 288 -25.26 -4.29 6.53
N ILE A 289 -26.33 -3.92 7.24
CA ILE A 289 -26.30 -3.79 8.71
C ILE A 289 -25.92 -5.13 9.37
N GLU A 290 -26.53 -6.24 8.95
CA GLU A 290 -26.24 -7.58 9.49
C GLU A 290 -24.77 -7.98 9.25
N ILE A 291 -24.25 -7.78 8.03
CA ILE A 291 -22.84 -8.06 7.68
C ILE A 291 -21.89 -7.20 8.50
N CYS A 292 -22.15 -5.89 8.60
CA CYS A 292 -21.29 -4.97 9.35
C CYS A 292 -21.32 -5.27 10.85
N SER A 293 -22.49 -5.58 11.41
CA SER A 293 -22.64 -5.96 12.82
C SER A 293 -21.90 -7.26 13.15
N ALA A 294 -21.99 -8.26 12.27
CA ALA A 294 -21.30 -9.53 12.45
C ALA A 294 -19.77 -9.39 12.32
N ALA A 295 -19.29 -8.56 11.39
CA ALA A 295 -17.87 -8.38 11.13
C ALA A 295 -17.17 -7.53 12.21
N LEU A 296 -17.79 -6.42 12.63
CA LEU A 296 -17.18 -5.45 13.54
C LEU A 296 -17.34 -5.82 15.03
N GLY A 297 -18.30 -6.67 15.39
CA GLY A 297 -18.54 -7.08 16.76
C GLY A 297 -18.76 -5.87 17.69
N GLU A 298 -17.89 -5.70 18.69
CA GLU A 298 -17.95 -4.60 19.66
C GLU A 298 -17.70 -3.21 19.05
N GLN A 299 -17.02 -3.14 17.89
CA GLN A 299 -16.77 -1.89 17.17
C GLN A 299 -17.94 -1.49 16.26
N SER A 300 -19.03 -2.26 16.25
CA SER A 300 -20.22 -1.92 15.47
C SER A 300 -21.04 -0.82 16.14
N ASP A 301 -21.78 -0.05 15.34
CA ASP A 301 -22.74 0.93 15.84
C ASP A 301 -24.13 0.28 15.95
N PRO A 302 -24.66 0.04 17.17
CA PRO A 302 -25.99 -0.53 17.35
C PRO A 302 -27.12 0.40 16.89
N ASN A 303 -26.85 1.69 16.72
CA ASN A 303 -27.81 2.69 16.27
C ASN A 303 -27.66 3.02 14.77
N ALA A 304 -26.80 2.30 14.05
CA ALA A 304 -26.62 2.52 12.63
C ALA A 304 -27.92 2.30 11.85
N LYS A 305 -28.20 3.20 10.92
CA LYS A 305 -29.38 3.15 10.06
C LYS A 305 -28.98 3.27 8.61
N ILE A 306 -29.44 2.34 7.79
CA ILE A 306 -29.33 2.41 6.34
C ILE A 306 -30.72 2.57 5.77
N THR A 307 -30.92 3.58 4.92
CA THR A 307 -32.20 3.84 4.26
C THR A 307 -32.00 3.91 2.76
N ARG A 308 -32.82 3.18 2.00
CA ARG A 308 -32.83 3.28 0.54
C ARG A 308 -33.81 4.34 0.04
N ILE A 309 -33.31 5.29 -0.74
CA ILE A 309 -34.11 6.33 -1.43
C ILE A 309 -33.86 6.19 -2.93
N GLY A 310 -34.75 5.49 -3.64
CA GLY A 310 -34.58 5.19 -5.06
C GLY A 310 -33.34 4.32 -5.32
N ASN A 311 -32.37 4.90 -6.04
CA ASN A 311 -31.06 4.30 -6.34
C ASN A 311 -29.97 4.77 -5.39
N THR A 312 -30.30 5.47 -4.32
CA THR A 312 -29.33 5.97 -3.35
C THR A 312 -29.49 5.23 -2.02
N LEU A 313 -28.39 4.74 -1.45
CA LEU A 313 -28.34 4.28 -0.06
C LEU A 313 -27.80 5.40 0.81
N VAL A 314 -28.49 5.65 1.91
CA VAL A 314 -28.10 6.61 2.93
C VAL A 314 -27.66 5.83 4.16
N VAL A 315 -26.38 5.90 4.52
CA VAL A 315 -25.78 5.23 5.69
C VAL A 315 -25.56 6.26 6.78
N GLN A 316 -26.19 6.04 7.92
CA GLN A 316 -26.13 6.90 9.09
C GLN A 316 -25.52 6.12 10.26
N SER A 317 -24.40 6.58 10.78
CA SER A 317 -23.67 5.94 11.89
C SER A 317 -22.77 6.97 12.56
N ALA A 318 -22.64 6.89 13.88
CA ALA A 318 -21.71 7.70 14.66
C ALA A 318 -20.30 7.10 14.71
N VAL A 319 -20.16 5.82 14.33
CA VAL A 319 -18.88 5.09 14.37
C VAL A 319 -18.25 5.05 12.97
N ARG A 320 -17.00 5.50 12.88
CA ARG A 320 -16.20 5.53 11.64
C ARG A 320 -15.96 4.13 11.09
N ALA A 321 -15.60 3.17 11.93
CA ALA A 321 -15.37 1.78 11.52
C ALA A 321 -16.57 1.21 10.75
N PHE A 322 -17.79 1.46 11.24
CA PHE A 322 -19.03 1.06 10.56
C PHE A 322 -19.21 1.76 9.21
N GLN A 323 -18.99 3.07 9.14
CA GLN A 323 -19.10 3.84 7.88
C GLN A 323 -18.14 3.32 6.81
N VAL A 324 -16.89 3.02 7.20
CA VAL A 324 -15.88 2.49 6.29
C VAL A 324 -16.25 1.10 5.80
N TYR A 325 -16.58 0.18 6.71
CA TYR A 325 -16.90 -1.19 6.32
C TYR A 325 -18.20 -1.29 5.51
N ALA A 326 -19.20 -0.46 5.82
CA ALA A 326 -20.41 -0.37 5.01
C ALA A 326 -20.09 0.09 3.57
N ALA A 327 -19.16 1.04 3.40
CA ALA A 327 -18.71 1.47 2.08
C ALA A 327 -18.05 0.34 1.29
N GLU A 328 -17.16 -0.42 1.94
CA GLU A 328 -16.50 -1.60 1.37
C GLU A 328 -17.53 -2.63 0.91
N VAL A 329 -18.48 -2.98 1.78
CA VAL A 329 -19.53 -3.97 1.46
C VAL A 329 -20.44 -3.48 0.32
N ILE A 330 -20.88 -2.22 0.34
CA ILE A 330 -21.74 -1.66 -0.71
C ILE A 330 -21.01 -1.71 -2.07
N ARG A 331 -19.72 -1.34 -2.11
CA ARG A 331 -18.89 -1.42 -3.32
C ARG A 331 -18.75 -2.87 -3.79
N SER A 332 -18.47 -3.80 -2.89
CA SER A 332 -18.38 -5.23 -3.18
C SER A 332 -19.66 -5.80 -3.77
N LEU A 333 -20.82 -5.30 -3.37
CA LEU A 333 -22.12 -5.74 -3.89
C LEU A 333 -22.44 -5.17 -5.28
N GLN A 334 -22.00 -3.95 -5.58
CA GLN A 334 -22.23 -3.30 -6.88
C GLN A 334 -21.24 -3.75 -7.95
N GLY A 335 -20.05 -4.19 -7.54
CA GLY A 335 -18.94 -4.47 -8.44
C GLY A 335 -18.31 -3.20 -9.00
N ILE A 336 -17.10 -3.33 -9.51
CA ILE A 336 -16.34 -2.27 -10.17
C ILE A 336 -15.99 -2.72 -11.58
N LYS A 337 -15.99 -1.79 -12.53
CA LYS A 337 -15.53 -2.07 -13.88
C LYS A 337 -14.10 -2.58 -13.82
N ASN A 338 -13.79 -3.59 -14.63
CA ASN A 338 -12.46 -4.16 -14.66
C ASN A 338 -11.45 -3.12 -15.17
N PRO A 339 -10.48 -2.67 -14.35
CA PRO A 339 -9.51 -1.68 -14.79
C PRO A 339 -8.59 -2.22 -15.91
N GLN A 340 -8.50 -3.54 -16.08
CA GLN A 340 -7.69 -4.16 -17.14
C GLN A 340 -8.37 -4.12 -18.52
N THR A 341 -9.68 -3.91 -18.59
CA THR A 341 -10.39 -3.78 -19.89
C THR A 341 -10.30 -2.37 -20.47
N ASP A 342 -9.80 -1.39 -19.71
CA ASP A 342 -9.74 0.03 -20.11
C ASP A 342 -8.47 0.40 -20.91
N PHE A 343 -7.52 -0.52 -21.04
CA PHE A 343 -6.28 -0.30 -21.82
C PHE A 343 -6.45 -0.49 -23.35
N SER A 344 -7.67 -0.72 -23.86
CA SER A 344 -7.89 -0.88 -25.31
C SER A 344 -7.98 0.43 -26.10
N GLY A 345 -7.77 1.60 -25.46
CA GLY A 345 -7.92 2.92 -26.09
C GLY A 345 -6.64 3.67 -26.45
N ALA A 346 -5.45 3.16 -26.10
CA ALA A 346 -4.18 3.85 -26.35
C ALA A 346 -3.24 3.00 -27.21
N VAL A 347 -3.70 2.64 -28.41
CA VAL A 347 -2.77 2.43 -29.53
C VAL A 347 -2.76 3.76 -30.27
N THR A 348 -1.80 4.61 -29.94
CA THR A 348 -1.40 5.70 -30.82
C THR A 348 -1.04 5.09 -32.15
N GLU A 349 -1.80 5.45 -33.19
CA GLU A 349 -1.37 5.33 -34.57
C GLU A 349 -0.08 6.16 -34.71
N ASP A 350 1.08 5.52 -34.56
CA ASP A 350 2.32 6.11 -35.01
C ASP A 350 2.35 6.03 -36.53
N HIS A 351 2.38 7.24 -37.09
CA HIS A 351 2.45 7.59 -38.51
C HIS A 351 3.66 6.97 -39.23
N GLU A 352 3.46 6.72 -40.53
CA GLU A 352 4.49 6.44 -41.56
C GLU A 352 5.62 7.46 -41.63
#